data_AF-A0A821MY53-F1
#
_entry.id   AF-A0A821MY53-F1
#
_cell.length_a   1.000
_cell.length_b   1.000
_cell.length_c   1.000
_cell.angle_alpha   90.00
_cell.angle_beta   90.00
_cell.angle_gamma   90.00
#
_symmetry.space_group_name_H-M   'P 1'
#
loop_
_entity.id
_entity.type
_entity.pdbx_description
1 polymer ?
#
loop_
_entity_poly.entity_id
_entity_poly.type
_entity_poly.pdbx_seq_one_letter_code
_entity_poly.pdbx_strand_id
1 'polypeptide(L)'
;MINDSTYRRWQLTLPILSTLYRMANQLLADFVDDNYFYLFDLKSFFTAKSLNVAIPGDPKFEPLVKKINSNNEDWNEFNDINKIIIHQPIRTEYRIAFPYLYNSSPYKLYLSWYHIPNVVFMKTEDPDLPAFYFDPLLNPITQHHIIKCINVQIDDNNEFILPEKFQPLYTDNTTNGITLLWVSRPFNLRSGRTRRAIDIPLIKTWYREHCSIDHPVKVRVSYQKLLKYFVLNALHHQVDLQVYRQGYNMLNLLINRKNLNYLHLDYNFNLKPIEILTTKERKKSRFGNAFHLCREILRLTKLVMD
;
A
#
# COMPACT_ATOMS: atom_id res chain seq x y z
N MET A 1 19.80 20.81 -7.22
CA MET A 1 18.70 20.10 -6.52
C MET A 1 17.91 19.19 -7.45
N ILE A 2 17.72 19.55 -8.72
CA ILE A 2 17.10 18.69 -9.73
C ILE A 2 18.10 18.57 -10.88
N ASN A 3 18.04 17.50 -11.66
CA ASN A 3 18.78 17.43 -12.92
C ASN A 3 18.27 18.49 -13.92
N ASP A 4 18.85 18.52 -15.12
CA ASP A 4 18.55 19.46 -16.20
C ASP A 4 17.04 19.61 -16.51
N SER A 5 16.71 20.42 -17.53
CA SER A 5 15.33 20.71 -17.99
C SER A 5 14.40 19.50 -18.19
N THR A 6 14.96 18.29 -18.26
CA THR A 6 14.20 17.02 -18.28
C THR A 6 13.46 16.68 -16.98
N TYR A 7 13.82 17.28 -15.84
CA TYR A 7 13.12 17.15 -14.54
C TYR A 7 12.86 15.68 -14.12
N ARG A 8 13.86 14.80 -14.25
CA ARG A 8 13.75 13.34 -14.00
C ARG A 8 14.29 12.88 -12.65
N ARG A 9 15.28 13.58 -12.10
CA ARG A 9 15.98 13.19 -10.87
C ARG A 9 16.06 14.37 -9.93
N TRP A 10 15.87 14.11 -8.65
CA TRP A 10 15.97 15.11 -7.59
C TRP A 10 16.92 14.63 -6.50
N GLN A 11 17.57 15.60 -5.84
CA GLN A 11 18.42 15.43 -4.68
C GLN A 11 18.22 16.64 -3.76
N LEU A 12 17.69 16.37 -2.57
CA LEU A 12 17.34 17.37 -1.58
C LEU A 12 18.28 17.26 -0.36
N THR A 13 18.51 18.41 0.29
CA THR A 13 19.24 18.47 1.55
C THR A 13 18.32 18.12 2.72
N LEU A 14 18.91 17.70 3.84
CA LEU A 14 18.15 17.30 5.04
C LEU A 14 17.23 18.42 5.60
N PRO A 15 17.63 19.70 5.64
CA PRO A 15 16.74 20.77 6.08
C PRO A 15 15.51 20.96 5.17
N ILE A 16 15.67 20.78 3.85
CA ILE A 16 14.54 20.87 2.92
C ILE A 16 13.62 19.66 3.10
N LEU A 17 14.19 18.47 3.28
CA LEU A 17 13.40 17.25 3.44
C LEU A 17 12.59 17.25 4.74
N SER A 18 13.19 17.71 5.84
CA SER A 18 12.51 17.84 7.15
C SER A 18 11.38 18.87 7.12
N THR A 19 11.59 20.02 6.47
CA THR A 19 10.52 21.02 6.31
C THR A 19 9.37 20.50 5.44
N LEU A 20 9.66 19.79 4.34
CA LEU A 20 8.64 19.15 3.50
C LEU A 20 7.87 18.05 4.26
N TYR A 21 8.57 17.23 5.04
CA TYR A 21 7.94 16.21 5.88
C TYR A 21 6.95 16.84 6.86
N ARG A 22 7.38 17.86 7.60
CA ARG A 22 6.52 18.59 8.55
C ARG A 22 5.26 19.17 7.89
N MET A 23 5.38 19.73 6.69
CA MET A 23 4.23 20.24 5.93
C MET A 23 3.27 19.13 5.47
N ALA A 24 3.78 17.92 5.22
CA ALA A 24 2.99 16.79 4.74
C ALA A 24 2.34 15.94 5.85
N ASN A 25 2.64 16.22 7.13
CA ASN A 25 2.20 15.40 8.27
C ASN A 25 0.69 15.11 8.29
N GLN A 26 -0.16 16.03 7.85
CA GLN A 26 -1.62 15.83 7.80
C GLN A 26 -2.08 14.67 6.89
N LEU A 27 -1.27 14.30 5.90
CA LEU A 27 -1.60 13.24 4.94
C LEU A 27 -0.85 11.93 5.24
N LEU A 28 0.20 11.99 6.05
CA LEU A 28 1.06 10.86 6.34
C LEU A 28 0.50 10.02 7.47
N ALA A 29 0.81 8.73 7.42
CA ALA A 29 0.48 7.81 8.49
C ALA A 29 1.54 7.92 9.59
N ASP A 30 1.12 7.82 10.85
CA ASP A 30 2.01 7.89 12.01
C ASP A 30 2.69 6.57 12.38
N PHE A 31 2.39 5.49 11.66
CA PHE A 31 3.00 4.19 11.88
C PHE A 31 4.48 4.18 11.49
N VAL A 32 5.31 3.81 12.46
CA VAL A 32 6.75 3.57 12.27
C VAL A 32 7.03 2.09 11.98
N ASP A 33 6.19 1.21 12.53
CA ASP A 33 6.35 -0.24 12.44
C ASP A 33 5.31 -0.88 11.52
N ASP A 34 5.78 -1.68 10.57
CA ASP A 34 4.96 -2.44 9.64
C ASP A 34 4.22 -3.60 10.33
N ASN A 35 4.59 -3.98 11.56
CA ASN A 35 3.88 -4.96 12.39
C ASN A 35 2.39 -4.60 12.61
N TYR A 36 2.02 -3.31 12.51
CA TYR A 36 0.62 -2.88 12.53
C TYR A 36 -0.23 -3.58 11.44
N PHE A 37 0.38 -3.91 10.31
CA PHE A 37 -0.30 -4.58 9.19
C PHE A 37 -0.29 -6.12 9.31
N TYR A 38 -0.03 -6.68 10.49
CA TYR A 38 -0.17 -8.12 10.71
C TYR A 38 -1.60 -8.58 10.37
N LEU A 39 -1.71 -9.59 9.50
CA LEU A 39 -2.96 -10.05 8.88
C LEU A 39 -3.69 -9.02 8.00
N PHE A 40 -3.14 -7.82 7.82
CA PHE A 40 -3.69 -6.73 7.02
C PHE A 40 -2.73 -6.32 5.87
N ASP A 41 -1.96 -7.29 5.39
CA ASP A 41 -1.02 -7.16 4.28
C ASP A 41 -1.51 -7.89 3.02
N LEU A 42 -0.83 -7.65 1.89
CA LEU A 42 -1.21 -8.24 0.61
C LEU A 42 -1.23 -9.78 0.65
N LYS A 43 -0.29 -10.41 1.36
CA LYS A 43 -0.20 -11.88 1.44
C LYS A 43 -1.38 -12.44 2.21
N SER A 44 -1.74 -11.82 3.34
CA SER A 44 -2.91 -12.21 4.11
C SER A 44 -4.19 -12.04 3.31
N PHE A 45 -4.36 -10.93 2.56
CA PHE A 45 -5.53 -10.76 1.69
C PHE A 45 -5.62 -11.78 0.56
N PHE A 46 -4.49 -12.20 -0.02
CA PHE A 46 -4.49 -13.25 -1.05
C PHE A 46 -4.88 -14.61 -0.48
N THR A 47 -4.41 -14.92 0.74
CA THR A 47 -4.77 -16.14 1.47
C THR A 47 -6.23 -16.12 1.91
N ALA A 48 -6.73 -15.00 2.42
CA ALA A 48 -8.14 -14.80 2.73
C ALA A 48 -9.04 -15.00 1.50
N LYS A 49 -8.64 -14.43 0.35
CA LYS A 49 -9.33 -14.59 -0.93
C LYS A 49 -9.35 -16.04 -1.44
N SER A 50 -8.25 -16.77 -1.30
CA SER A 50 -8.16 -18.17 -1.77
C SER A 50 -8.97 -19.11 -0.88
N LEU A 51 -8.96 -18.88 0.44
CA LEU A 51 -9.74 -19.65 1.42
C LEU A 51 -11.23 -19.27 1.47
N ASN A 52 -11.65 -18.19 0.79
CA ASN A 52 -12.99 -17.63 0.88
C ASN A 52 -13.38 -17.26 2.33
N VAL A 53 -12.45 -16.66 3.06
CA VAL A 53 -12.61 -16.17 4.43
C VAL A 53 -12.33 -14.66 4.46
N ALA A 54 -12.88 -13.94 5.44
CA ALA A 54 -12.59 -12.52 5.66
C ALA A 54 -12.57 -12.21 7.16
N ILE A 55 -11.58 -11.43 7.60
CA ILE A 55 -11.48 -10.87 8.95
C ILE A 55 -12.37 -9.60 9.04
N PRO A 56 -12.83 -9.17 10.23
CA PRO A 56 -13.50 -7.87 10.35
C PRO A 56 -12.67 -6.72 9.78
N GLY A 57 -13.23 -6.00 8.81
CA GLY A 57 -12.54 -4.91 8.11
C GLY A 57 -11.94 -5.30 6.75
N ASP A 58 -11.82 -6.61 6.47
CA ASP A 58 -11.23 -7.10 5.22
C ASP A 58 -12.13 -6.90 3.98
N PRO A 59 -11.51 -6.86 2.78
CA PRO A 59 -12.24 -6.94 1.53
C PRO A 59 -12.79 -8.35 1.30
N LYS A 60 -14.05 -8.45 0.88
CA LYS A 60 -14.70 -9.72 0.53
C LYS A 60 -14.60 -10.01 -0.98
N PHE A 61 -14.29 -11.27 -1.31
CA PHE A 61 -14.13 -11.74 -2.68
C PHE A 61 -15.11 -12.85 -3.02
N GLU A 62 -15.24 -13.13 -4.31
CA GLU A 62 -15.91 -14.36 -4.73
C GLU A 62 -15.01 -15.58 -4.48
N PRO A 63 -15.59 -16.74 -4.11
CA PRO A 63 -14.85 -17.97 -3.89
C PRO A 63 -14.11 -18.40 -5.17
N LEU A 64 -12.85 -18.78 -5.00
CA LEU A 64 -11.97 -19.19 -6.10
C LEU A 64 -12.35 -20.57 -6.65
N VAL A 65 -12.67 -21.51 -5.76
CA VAL A 65 -13.20 -22.84 -6.10
C VAL A 65 -14.66 -22.85 -5.69
N LYS A 66 -15.58 -22.87 -6.66
CA LYS A 66 -17.01 -22.79 -6.37
C LYS A 66 -17.63 -24.13 -5.94
N LYS A 67 -17.00 -25.27 -6.28
CA LYS A 67 -17.52 -26.63 -6.01
C LYS A 67 -16.41 -27.68 -6.08
N ILE A 68 -15.90 -28.15 -4.95
CA ILE A 68 -15.39 -29.52 -4.80
C ILE A 68 -16.23 -30.09 -3.65
N ASN A 69 -16.85 -31.25 -3.87
CA ASN A 69 -17.84 -31.92 -3.02
C ASN A 69 -17.72 -31.62 -1.51
N SER A 70 -18.46 -30.61 -1.02
CA SER A 70 -18.59 -30.30 0.41
C SER A 70 -19.15 -31.48 1.21
N ASN A 71 -19.95 -32.33 0.57
CA ASN A 71 -20.62 -33.45 1.23
C ASN A 71 -19.66 -34.54 1.74
N ASN A 72 -18.42 -34.60 1.25
CA ASN A 72 -17.44 -35.61 1.66
C ASN A 72 -16.48 -35.13 2.76
N GLU A 73 -16.50 -33.85 3.15
CA GLU A 73 -15.65 -33.32 4.22
C GLU A 73 -16.33 -33.33 5.60
N ASP A 74 -17.67 -33.32 5.64
CA ASP A 74 -18.44 -33.11 6.88
C ASP A 74 -18.48 -34.33 7.82
N TRP A 75 -18.42 -35.56 7.31
CA TRP A 75 -18.48 -36.80 8.11
C TRP A 75 -17.31 -37.72 7.80
N ASN A 76 -16.16 -37.40 8.38
CA ASN A 76 -14.94 -38.20 8.26
C ASN A 76 -14.51 -38.73 9.63
N GLU A 77 -13.77 -39.83 9.64
CA GLU A 77 -13.27 -40.48 10.87
C GLU A 77 -12.44 -39.53 11.77
N PHE A 78 -11.84 -38.51 11.15
CA PHE A 78 -11.05 -37.46 11.80
C PHE A 78 -11.87 -36.29 12.34
N ASN A 79 -13.09 -36.04 11.83
CA ASN A 79 -13.95 -34.93 12.21
C ASN A 79 -15.03 -35.33 13.22
N ASP A 80 -14.93 -36.51 13.84
CA ASP A 80 -15.88 -37.01 14.84
C ASP A 80 -15.85 -36.13 16.10
N ILE A 81 -17.02 -35.59 16.46
CA ILE A 81 -17.17 -34.67 17.59
C ILE A 81 -16.76 -35.28 18.92
N ASN A 82 -16.83 -36.60 19.06
CA ASN A 82 -16.43 -37.30 20.29
C ASN A 82 -14.92 -37.43 20.45
N LYS A 83 -14.15 -37.22 19.36
CA LYS A 83 -12.69 -37.34 19.33
C LYS A 83 -11.97 -35.99 19.34
N ILE A 84 -12.70 -34.88 19.19
CA ILE A 84 -12.13 -33.53 19.13
C ILE A 84 -12.31 -32.83 20.48
N ILE A 85 -11.20 -32.43 21.08
CA ILE A 85 -11.20 -31.63 22.31
C ILE A 85 -11.27 -30.14 21.93
N ILE A 86 -12.39 -29.48 22.25
CA ILE A 86 -12.59 -28.05 21.97
C ILE A 86 -12.37 -27.24 23.25
N HIS A 87 -11.17 -26.71 23.44
CA HIS A 87 -10.89 -25.72 24.49
C HIS A 87 -11.19 -24.29 24.02
N GLN A 88 -10.73 -23.95 22.81
CA GLN A 88 -10.96 -22.65 22.18
C GLN A 88 -11.33 -22.88 20.71
N PRO A 89 -12.37 -22.20 20.20
CA PRO A 89 -12.76 -22.35 18.81
C PRO A 89 -11.69 -21.75 17.88
N ILE A 90 -11.41 -22.45 16.78
CA ILE A 90 -10.44 -21.99 15.78
C ILE A 90 -11.03 -20.78 15.04
N ARG A 91 -10.41 -19.61 15.22
CA ARG A 91 -10.83 -18.36 14.59
C ARG A 91 -10.34 -18.27 13.13
N THR A 92 -10.98 -17.41 12.35
CA THR A 92 -10.61 -17.12 10.96
C THR A 92 -9.18 -16.59 10.81
N GLU A 93 -8.72 -15.83 11.80
CA GLU A 93 -7.40 -15.24 11.88
C GLU A 93 -6.32 -16.33 11.94
N TYR A 94 -6.56 -17.43 12.67
CA TYR A 94 -5.63 -18.56 12.73
C TYR A 94 -5.51 -19.27 11.39
N ARG A 95 -6.63 -19.39 10.67
CA ARG A 95 -6.67 -19.98 9.32
C ARG A 95 -5.91 -19.16 8.28
N ILE A 96 -5.74 -17.85 8.50
CA ILE A 96 -4.97 -16.98 7.61
C ILE A 96 -3.50 -16.90 8.06
N ALA A 97 -3.25 -16.79 9.37
CA ALA A 97 -1.90 -16.73 9.95
C ALA A 97 -1.09 -18.02 9.69
N PHE A 98 -1.73 -19.18 9.89
CA PHE A 98 -1.10 -20.49 9.74
C PHE A 98 -1.90 -21.34 8.73
N PRO A 99 -1.84 -20.98 7.44
CA PRO A 99 -2.86 -21.42 6.49
C PRO A 99 -2.69 -22.88 6.06
N TYR A 100 -1.52 -23.48 6.29
CA TYR A 100 -1.29 -24.92 6.06
C TYR A 100 -1.66 -25.80 7.27
N LEU A 101 -1.80 -25.22 8.46
CA LEU A 101 -2.09 -25.99 9.69
C LEU A 101 -3.59 -26.15 9.92
N TYR A 102 -4.36 -25.08 9.74
CA TYR A 102 -5.79 -25.03 10.09
C TYR A 102 -6.74 -25.16 8.88
N ASN A 103 -6.24 -25.55 7.70
CA ASN A 103 -7.07 -25.75 6.51
C ASN A 103 -6.75 -27.09 5.84
N SER A 104 -7.78 -27.86 5.50
CA SER A 104 -7.66 -29.17 4.85
C SER A 104 -7.20 -29.10 3.39
N SER A 105 -7.56 -28.01 2.69
CA SER A 105 -7.36 -27.86 1.24
C SER A 105 -6.57 -26.57 0.90
N PRO A 106 -5.25 -26.54 1.12
CA PRO A 106 -4.42 -25.36 0.90
C PRO A 106 -4.16 -25.09 -0.60
N TYR A 107 -5.07 -24.42 -1.28
CA TYR A 107 -4.94 -24.08 -2.70
C TYR A 107 -4.61 -22.60 -2.93
N LYS A 108 -3.52 -22.31 -3.67
CA LYS A 108 -3.08 -20.95 -4.03
C LYS A 108 -2.96 -20.00 -2.82
N LEU A 109 -2.39 -20.51 -1.73
CA LEU A 109 -2.12 -19.75 -0.52
C LEU A 109 -0.81 -18.95 -0.65
N TYR A 110 -0.70 -17.94 0.19
CA TYR A 110 0.49 -17.12 0.34
C TYR A 110 0.90 -17.08 1.82
N LEU A 111 2.19 -17.27 2.10
CA LEU A 111 2.72 -17.08 3.44
C LEU A 111 2.89 -15.59 3.71
N SER A 112 2.29 -15.13 4.80
CA SER A 112 2.44 -13.77 5.31
C SER A 112 3.70 -13.65 6.16
N TRP A 113 4.26 -12.44 6.22
CA TRP A 113 5.36 -12.17 7.12
C TRP A 113 4.88 -12.22 8.57
N TYR A 114 5.59 -12.93 9.44
CA TYR A 114 5.14 -13.17 10.80
C TYR A 114 5.39 -11.97 11.73
N HIS A 115 6.62 -11.45 11.74
CA HIS A 115 7.03 -10.42 12.68
C HIS A 115 8.30 -9.70 12.25
N ILE A 116 8.38 -8.41 12.49
CA ILE A 116 9.56 -7.56 12.34
C ILE A 116 10.02 -7.14 13.75
N PRO A 117 11.32 -7.00 14.05
CA PRO A 117 11.74 -6.48 15.35
C PRO A 117 11.06 -5.14 15.66
N ASN A 118 10.39 -5.07 16.82
CA ASN A 118 9.62 -3.88 17.20
C ASN A 118 10.49 -2.62 17.18
N VAL A 119 10.07 -1.64 16.39
CA VAL A 119 10.75 -0.35 16.32
C VAL A 119 10.30 0.51 17.50
N VAL A 120 11.23 0.77 18.43
CA VAL A 120 11.00 1.66 19.58
C VAL A 120 11.66 3.01 19.28
N PHE A 121 10.99 3.80 18.44
CA PHE A 121 11.43 5.15 18.09
C PHE A 121 10.59 6.19 18.82
N MET A 122 11.25 7.10 19.53
CA MET A 122 10.63 8.21 20.24
C MET A 122 10.72 9.48 19.40
N LYS A 123 9.56 10.04 19.02
CA LYS A 123 9.49 11.34 18.33
C LYS A 123 9.69 12.46 19.34
N THR A 124 10.55 13.41 19.01
CA THR A 124 10.79 14.61 19.82
C THR A 124 9.88 15.73 19.31
N GLU A 125 9.00 16.23 20.18
CA GLU A 125 8.12 17.36 19.86
C GLU A 125 8.79 18.70 20.20
N ASP A 126 9.60 18.72 21.27
CA ASP A 126 10.27 19.92 21.77
C ASP A 126 11.69 20.03 21.16
N PRO A 127 11.96 21.04 20.31
CA PRO A 127 13.28 21.20 19.67
C PRO A 127 14.35 21.73 20.62
N ASP A 128 13.94 22.23 21.80
CA ASP A 128 14.85 22.76 22.81
C ASP A 128 15.58 21.64 23.59
N LEU A 129 15.07 20.40 23.52
CA LEU A 129 15.73 19.24 24.12
C LEU A 129 16.94 18.81 23.28
N PRO A 130 18.03 18.35 23.92
CA PRO A 130 19.22 17.93 23.19
C PRO A 130 18.94 16.69 22.34
N ALA A 131 19.69 16.48 21.25
CA ALA A 131 19.37 15.41 20.30
C ALA A 131 19.44 13.99 20.89
N PHE A 132 20.31 13.80 21.88
CA PHE A 132 20.44 12.57 22.63
C PHE A 132 20.15 12.89 24.09
N TYR A 133 18.99 12.46 24.57
CA TYR A 133 18.60 12.55 25.97
C TYR A 133 17.90 11.28 26.41
N PHE A 134 17.84 11.09 27.72
CA PHE A 134 17.07 10.00 28.31
C PHE A 134 15.62 10.45 28.43
N ASP A 135 14.76 9.94 27.54
CA ASP A 135 13.35 10.31 27.52
C ASP A 135 12.62 9.75 28.75
N PRO A 136 11.70 10.50 29.39
CA PRO A 136 10.90 10.01 30.52
C PRO A 136 10.07 8.75 30.24
N LEU A 137 9.78 8.46 28.96
CA LEU A 137 9.07 7.25 28.54
C LEU A 137 9.97 6.00 28.56
N LEU A 138 11.29 6.16 28.69
CA LEU A 138 12.22 5.06 28.87
C LEU A 138 12.26 4.58 30.31
N ASN A 139 12.24 3.26 30.50
CA ASN A 139 12.40 2.67 31.82
C ASN A 139 13.81 2.98 32.37
N PRO A 140 13.93 3.48 33.61
CA PRO A 140 15.22 3.85 34.19
C PRO A 140 16.13 2.63 34.30
N ILE A 141 17.41 2.82 34.00
CA ILE A 141 18.42 1.77 34.12
C ILE A 141 18.80 1.62 35.59
N THR A 142 18.41 0.49 36.19
CA THR A 142 18.82 0.15 37.55
C THR A 142 20.07 -0.73 37.53
N GLN A 143 21.17 -0.26 38.11
CA GLN A 143 22.40 -1.06 38.24
C GLN A 143 22.32 -1.95 39.49
N HIS A 144 22.18 -3.27 39.28
CA HIS A 144 22.19 -4.28 40.33
C HIS A 144 23.38 -5.24 40.14
N HIS A 145 24.61 -4.71 40.04
CA HIS A 145 25.81 -5.53 39.96
C HIS A 145 26.64 -5.40 41.25
N ILE A 146 26.74 -6.50 41.97
CA ILE A 146 27.50 -6.63 43.22
C ILE A 146 29.00 -6.80 42.95
N ILE A 147 29.35 -7.36 41.78
CA ILE A 147 30.74 -7.60 41.37
C ILE A 147 31.20 -6.40 40.54
N LYS A 148 32.06 -5.56 41.12
CA LYS A 148 32.78 -4.54 40.36
C LYS A 148 33.83 -5.23 39.50
N CYS A 149 33.63 -5.27 38.19
CA CYS A 149 34.72 -5.55 37.26
C CYS A 149 35.83 -4.52 37.52
N ILE A 150 37.07 -4.98 37.66
CA ILE A 150 38.22 -4.08 37.85
C ILE A 150 38.44 -3.34 36.54
N ASN A 151 37.93 -2.11 36.46
CA ASN A 151 38.30 -1.19 35.40
C ASN A 151 39.74 -0.74 35.68
N VAL A 152 40.64 -0.93 34.72
CA VAL A 152 42.02 -0.42 34.82
C VAL A 152 41.94 1.11 34.85
N GLN A 153 42.14 1.68 36.03
CA GLN A 153 42.34 3.12 36.19
C GLN A 153 43.77 3.40 35.74
N ILE A 154 43.91 4.16 34.65
CA ILE A 154 45.21 4.65 34.19
C ILE A 154 45.53 5.87 35.06
N ASP A 155 46.65 5.85 35.78
CA ASP A 155 47.07 7.00 36.59
C ASP A 155 47.23 8.25 35.72
N ASP A 156 46.67 9.37 36.18
CA ASP A 156 46.68 10.69 35.50
C ASP A 156 48.09 11.32 35.38
N ASN A 157 49.15 10.58 35.72
CA ASN A 157 50.54 11.02 35.63
C ASN A 157 51.05 11.16 34.18
N ASN A 158 50.26 10.75 33.19
CA ASN A 158 50.58 10.89 31.78
C ASN A 158 49.99 12.21 31.24
N GLU A 159 50.82 13.06 30.62
CA GLU A 159 50.48 14.36 29.99
C GLU A 159 49.56 14.22 28.74
N PHE A 160 48.46 13.48 28.84
CA PHE A 160 47.50 13.37 27.76
C PHE A 160 46.53 14.55 27.79
N ILE A 161 46.62 15.42 26.79
CA ILE A 161 45.71 16.56 26.61
C ILE A 161 44.80 16.27 25.40
N LEU A 162 43.49 16.44 25.58
CA LEU A 162 42.56 16.32 24.47
C LEU A 162 42.85 17.41 23.41
N PRO A 163 42.93 17.06 22.11
CA PRO A 163 43.11 18.05 21.07
C PRO A 163 41.96 19.07 21.02
N GLU A 164 42.26 20.32 20.70
CA GLU A 164 41.29 21.44 20.61
C GLU A 164 40.15 21.22 19.61
N LYS A 165 40.26 20.24 18.70
CA LYS A 165 39.25 19.91 17.68
C LYS A 165 38.10 19.05 18.22
N PHE A 166 38.06 18.77 19.52
CA PHE A 166 36.98 18.00 20.11
C PHE A 166 35.67 18.81 20.14
N GLN A 167 34.65 18.33 19.42
CA GLN A 167 33.35 18.99 19.25
C GLN A 167 32.22 18.15 19.86
N PRO A 168 31.06 18.76 20.17
CA PRO A 168 29.90 18.04 20.70
C PRO A 168 29.38 16.97 19.72
N LEU A 169 28.72 15.94 20.28
CA LEU A 169 28.25 14.76 19.56
C LEU A 169 27.12 15.04 18.54
N TYR A 170 26.40 16.15 18.68
CA TYR A 170 25.24 16.47 17.86
C TYR A 170 25.24 17.92 17.37
N THR A 171 24.42 18.16 16.36
CA THR A 171 24.15 19.47 15.73
C THR A 171 22.65 19.73 15.74
N ASP A 172 22.23 20.95 15.45
CA ASP A 172 20.80 21.34 15.40
C ASP A 172 19.96 20.50 14.42
N ASN A 173 20.59 19.90 13.41
CA ASN A 173 19.91 19.07 12.41
C ASN A 173 19.92 17.57 12.74
N THR A 174 20.59 17.15 13.81
CA THR A 174 20.75 15.73 14.15
C THR A 174 19.41 15.08 14.49
N THR A 175 18.55 15.74 15.28
CA THR A 175 17.19 15.29 15.63
C THR A 175 16.33 15.08 14.38
N ASN A 176 16.32 16.07 13.48
CA ASN A 176 15.60 16.01 12.21
C ASN A 176 16.10 14.87 11.32
N GLY A 177 17.43 14.65 11.27
CA GLY A 177 18.04 13.56 10.52
C GLY A 177 17.63 12.18 11.04
N ILE A 178 17.65 11.98 12.36
CA ILE A 178 17.22 10.74 13.01
C ILE A 178 15.73 10.50 12.75
N THR A 179 14.90 11.53 12.86
CA THR A 179 13.46 11.42 12.58
C THR A 179 13.19 10.95 11.16
N LEU A 180 13.85 11.57 10.17
CA LEU A 180 13.71 11.22 8.74
C LEU A 180 14.11 9.77 8.41
N LEU A 181 14.93 9.12 9.23
CA LEU A 181 15.29 7.70 9.06
C LEU A 181 14.06 6.79 9.17
N TRP A 182 13.17 7.12 10.12
CA TRP A 182 12.01 6.31 10.50
C TRP A 182 10.73 6.71 9.75
N VAL A 183 10.78 7.74 8.91
CA VAL A 183 9.63 8.14 8.10
C VAL A 183 9.42 7.18 6.94
N SER A 184 8.16 6.98 6.54
CA SER A 184 7.83 6.21 5.36
C SER A 184 8.27 6.89 4.05
N ARG A 185 8.34 6.09 2.97
CA ARG A 185 8.56 6.63 1.62
C ARG A 185 7.44 7.64 1.30
N PRO A 186 7.74 8.86 0.84
CA PRO A 186 8.98 9.26 0.13
C PRO A 186 10.05 9.97 0.95
N PHE A 187 9.83 10.28 2.23
CA PHE A 187 10.66 11.22 2.99
C PHE A 187 11.91 10.62 3.62
N ASN A 188 12.06 9.29 3.62
CA ASN A 188 13.30 8.61 4.03
C ASN A 188 14.42 8.64 2.97
N LEU A 189 14.20 9.25 1.80
CA LEU A 189 15.16 9.29 0.71
C LEU A 189 15.67 10.71 0.48
N ARG A 190 16.99 10.89 0.40
CA ARG A 190 17.61 12.18 0.04
C ARG A 190 17.64 12.45 -1.46
N SER A 191 17.51 11.42 -2.28
CA SER A 191 17.48 11.52 -3.73
C SER A 191 16.55 10.49 -4.34
N GLY A 192 15.96 10.82 -5.49
CA GLY A 192 15.04 9.93 -6.16
C GLY A 192 14.76 10.34 -7.60
N ARG A 193 13.81 9.63 -8.20
CA ARG A 193 13.23 10.00 -9.48
C ARG A 193 11.96 10.79 -9.26
N THR A 194 11.72 11.77 -10.12
CA THR A 194 10.41 12.40 -10.22
C THR A 194 9.40 11.37 -10.73
N ARG A 195 8.16 11.51 -10.29
CA ARG A 195 7.04 10.65 -10.68
C ARG A 195 5.96 11.52 -11.30
N ARG A 196 5.13 10.94 -12.18
CA ARG A 196 3.98 11.68 -12.71
C ARG A 196 3.01 11.97 -11.56
N ALA A 197 2.33 13.10 -11.62
CA ALA A 197 1.37 13.49 -10.59
C ALA A 197 0.30 12.40 -10.35
N ILE A 198 -0.18 11.77 -11.42
CA ILE A 198 -1.20 10.70 -11.38
C ILE A 198 -0.69 9.43 -10.66
N ASP A 199 0.62 9.19 -10.65
CA ASP A 199 1.21 7.99 -10.03
C ASP A 199 1.39 8.13 -8.50
N ILE A 200 1.06 9.30 -7.93
CA ILE A 200 1.21 9.58 -6.49
C ILE A 200 -0.16 9.49 -5.81
N PRO A 201 -0.54 8.33 -5.24
CA PRO A 201 -1.82 8.20 -4.59
C PRO A 201 -1.74 8.72 -3.14
N LEU A 202 -2.10 9.99 -2.95
CA LEU A 202 -2.00 10.69 -1.65
C LEU A 202 -2.74 9.98 -0.51
N ILE A 203 -3.92 9.45 -0.81
CA ILE A 203 -4.82 8.81 0.18
C ILE A 203 -4.63 7.29 0.29
N LYS A 204 -3.59 6.73 -0.35
CA LYS A 204 -3.38 5.26 -0.37
C LYS A 204 -3.11 4.66 1.00
N THR A 205 -2.44 5.41 1.86
CA THR A 205 -2.13 5.00 3.24
C THR A 205 -3.41 4.88 4.06
N TRP A 206 -4.32 5.84 3.95
CA TRP A 206 -5.52 5.91 4.79
C TRP A 206 -6.39 4.66 4.72
N TYR A 207 -6.71 4.16 3.52
CA TYR A 207 -7.56 2.96 3.40
C TYR A 207 -6.78 1.64 3.54
N ARG A 208 -5.44 1.69 3.63
CA ARG A 208 -4.60 0.55 4.01
C ARG A 208 -4.50 0.40 5.52
N GLU A 209 -5.05 1.32 6.28
CA GLU A 209 -5.18 1.24 7.73
C GLU A 209 -6.59 0.78 8.10
N HIS A 210 -6.73 0.24 9.31
CA HIS A 210 -8.03 -0.12 9.85
C HIS A 210 -8.89 1.14 10.02
N CYS A 211 -10.14 1.06 9.56
CA CYS A 211 -11.10 2.13 9.75
C CYS A 211 -11.56 2.16 11.22
N SER A 212 -11.57 3.34 11.85
CA SER A 212 -12.13 3.50 13.20
C SER A 212 -13.59 3.02 13.27
N ILE A 213 -13.94 2.42 14.40
CA ILE A 213 -15.27 1.86 14.66
C ILE A 213 -16.31 2.99 14.76
N ASP A 214 -15.91 4.19 15.17
CA ASP A 214 -16.80 5.35 15.33
C ASP A 214 -17.35 5.87 14.01
N HIS A 215 -16.71 5.53 12.89
CA HIS A 215 -17.16 5.95 11.58
C HIS A 215 -18.44 5.22 11.14
N PRO A 216 -19.32 5.91 10.38
CA PRO A 216 -20.56 5.32 9.92
C PRO A 216 -20.31 4.15 8.95
N VAL A 217 -21.28 3.23 8.88
CA VAL A 217 -21.21 2.02 8.03
C VAL A 217 -20.83 2.34 6.58
N LYS A 218 -21.32 3.45 6.03
CA LYS A 218 -20.99 3.92 4.68
C LYS A 218 -19.47 4.10 4.48
N VAL A 219 -18.77 4.66 5.47
CA VAL A 219 -17.32 4.88 5.41
C VAL A 219 -16.60 3.55 5.52
N ARG A 220 -16.97 2.70 6.47
CA ARG A 220 -16.36 1.36 6.65
C ARG A 220 -16.49 0.48 5.40
N VAL A 221 -17.65 0.50 4.74
CA VAL A 221 -17.86 -0.19 3.45
C VAL A 221 -17.02 0.42 2.32
N SER A 222 -16.80 1.73 2.35
CA SER A 222 -15.94 2.42 1.36
C SER A 222 -14.48 2.01 1.53
N TYR A 223 -13.97 1.91 2.76
CA TYR A 223 -12.64 1.38 3.07
C TYR A 223 -12.47 -0.05 2.51
N GLN A 224 -13.41 -0.95 2.83
CA GLN A 224 -13.39 -2.33 2.32
C GLN A 224 -13.37 -2.40 0.79
N LYS A 225 -14.12 -1.53 0.09
CA LYS A 225 -14.11 -1.47 -1.38
C LYS A 225 -12.79 -0.96 -1.95
N LEU A 226 -12.23 0.12 -1.39
CA LEU A 226 -10.93 0.65 -1.83
C LEU A 226 -9.82 -0.39 -1.64
N LEU A 227 -9.84 -1.07 -0.49
CA LEU A 227 -8.91 -2.14 -0.18
C LEU A 227 -9.08 -3.33 -1.14
N LYS A 228 -10.33 -3.68 -1.50
CA LYS A 228 -10.62 -4.70 -2.52
C LYS A 228 -9.99 -4.37 -3.86
N TYR A 229 -10.13 -3.12 -4.34
CA TYR A 229 -9.50 -2.70 -5.60
C TYR A 229 -7.98 -2.73 -5.50
N PHE A 230 -7.41 -2.30 -4.38
CA PHE A 230 -5.97 -2.37 -4.15
C PHE A 230 -5.44 -3.81 -4.23
N VAL A 231 -6.13 -4.77 -3.61
CA VAL A 231 -5.77 -6.20 -3.64
C VAL A 231 -5.95 -6.78 -5.05
N LEU A 232 -7.04 -6.47 -5.76
CA LEU A 232 -7.26 -6.96 -7.13
C LEU A 232 -6.20 -6.43 -8.10
N ASN A 233 -5.83 -5.15 -7.98
CA ASN A 233 -4.77 -4.55 -8.80
C ASN A 233 -3.41 -5.22 -8.53
N ALA A 234 -3.11 -5.55 -7.27
CA ALA A 234 -1.89 -6.26 -6.91
C ALA A 234 -1.88 -7.73 -7.42
N LEU A 235 -3.05 -8.39 -7.42
CA LEU A 235 -3.19 -9.79 -7.83
C LEU A 235 -3.13 -9.98 -9.35
N HIS A 236 -3.69 -9.04 -10.13
CA HIS A 236 -3.84 -9.16 -11.59
C HIS A 236 -2.85 -8.32 -12.42
N HIS A 237 -1.82 -7.77 -11.79
CA HIS A 237 -0.84 -6.82 -12.37
C HIS A 237 -0.17 -7.26 -13.70
N GLN A 238 -0.30 -8.52 -14.15
CA GLN A 238 0.32 -9.02 -15.37
C GLN A 238 -0.59 -9.08 -16.62
N VAL A 239 -1.91 -8.88 -16.50
CA VAL A 239 -2.85 -9.20 -17.60
C VAL A 239 -3.20 -8.00 -18.50
N ASP A 240 -3.14 -6.78 -17.98
CA ASP A 240 -3.81 -5.65 -18.63
C ASP A 240 -3.16 -5.18 -19.94
N LEU A 241 -1.83 -5.28 -20.09
CA LEU A 241 -1.15 -4.83 -21.32
C LEU A 241 -1.52 -5.67 -22.56
N GLN A 242 -1.83 -6.95 -22.38
CA GLN A 242 -2.25 -7.83 -23.49
C GLN A 242 -3.68 -7.54 -23.93
N VAL A 243 -4.58 -7.20 -22.99
CA VAL A 243 -5.99 -6.94 -23.28
C VAL A 243 -6.18 -5.68 -24.12
N TYR A 244 -5.43 -4.60 -23.84
CA TYR A 244 -5.48 -3.38 -24.65
C TYR A 244 -5.06 -3.63 -26.11
N ARG A 245 -4.01 -4.44 -26.32
CA ARG A 245 -3.50 -4.79 -27.66
C ARG A 245 -4.47 -5.72 -28.41
N GLN A 246 -5.06 -6.68 -27.72
CA GLN A 246 -6.09 -7.57 -28.29
C GLN A 246 -7.38 -6.81 -28.63
N GLY A 247 -7.82 -5.90 -27.76
CA GLY A 247 -9.00 -5.06 -27.96
C GLY A 247 -8.88 -4.13 -29.18
N TYR A 248 -7.73 -3.46 -29.35
CA TYR A 248 -7.45 -2.64 -30.53
C TYR A 248 -7.50 -3.47 -31.83
N ASN A 249 -6.85 -4.64 -31.84
CA ASN A 249 -6.82 -5.52 -33.00
C ASN A 249 -8.21 -6.08 -33.34
N MET A 250 -9.00 -6.44 -32.33
CA MET A 250 -10.36 -6.95 -32.53
C MET A 250 -11.29 -5.89 -33.14
N LEU A 251 -11.22 -4.65 -32.67
CA LEU A 251 -12.05 -3.55 -33.19
C LEU A 251 -11.70 -3.20 -34.63
N ASN A 252 -10.41 -3.18 -34.98
CA ASN A 252 -9.97 -2.99 -36.37
C ASN A 252 -10.42 -4.12 -37.30
N LEU A 253 -10.35 -5.38 -36.86
CA LEU A 253 -10.85 -6.51 -37.63
C LEU A 253 -12.38 -6.46 -37.84
N LEU A 254 -13.13 -5.92 -36.88
CA LEU A 254 -14.59 -5.80 -36.96
C LEU A 254 -15.02 -4.69 -37.94
N ILE A 255 -14.28 -3.58 -37.99
CA ILE A 255 -14.44 -2.49 -38.97
C ILE A 255 -14.21 -3.03 -40.39
N ASN A 256 -13.12 -3.77 -40.58
CA ASN A 256 -12.77 -4.38 -41.86
C ASN A 256 -13.79 -5.45 -42.28
N ARG A 257 -14.27 -6.30 -41.36
CA ARG A 257 -15.27 -7.34 -41.64
C ARG A 257 -16.63 -6.79 -42.05
N LYS A 258 -17.00 -5.59 -41.57
CA LYS A 258 -18.27 -4.94 -41.92
C LYS A 258 -18.16 -4.01 -43.14
N ASN A 259 -17.02 -4.00 -43.84
CA ASN A 259 -16.74 -3.15 -45.01
C ASN A 259 -17.03 -1.67 -44.73
N LEU A 260 -16.67 -1.21 -43.54
CA LEU A 260 -16.88 0.16 -43.09
C LEU A 260 -15.67 1.03 -43.44
N ASN A 261 -15.28 1.05 -44.72
CA ASN A 261 -14.06 1.71 -45.21
C ASN A 261 -14.08 3.25 -45.04
N TYR A 262 -15.25 3.79 -44.67
CA TYR A 262 -15.49 5.20 -44.38
C TYR A 262 -15.39 5.54 -42.88
N LEU A 263 -14.84 4.63 -42.07
CA LEU A 263 -14.63 4.81 -40.63
C LEU A 263 -13.18 4.42 -40.27
N HIS A 264 -12.42 5.35 -39.69
CA HIS A 264 -11.06 5.11 -39.20
C HIS A 264 -11.04 5.09 -37.67
N LEU A 265 -10.40 4.08 -37.07
CA LEU A 265 -10.15 3.96 -35.63
C LEU A 265 -8.67 4.28 -35.34
N ASP A 266 -8.39 5.32 -34.57
CA ASP A 266 -7.02 5.67 -34.18
C ASP A 266 -6.54 4.90 -32.92
N TYR A 267 -5.25 5.01 -32.61
CA TYR A 267 -4.63 4.37 -31.43
C TYR A 267 -5.17 4.88 -30.08
N ASN A 268 -5.99 5.94 -30.08
CA ASN A 268 -6.71 6.46 -28.92
C ASN A 268 -8.19 6.03 -28.91
N PHE A 269 -8.58 5.08 -29.76
CA PHE A 269 -9.93 4.55 -29.93
C PHE A 269 -10.98 5.55 -30.44
N ASN A 270 -10.58 6.60 -31.14
CA ASN A 270 -11.51 7.53 -31.76
C ASN A 270 -11.94 7.01 -33.15
N LEU A 271 -13.25 6.93 -33.38
CA LEU A 271 -13.87 6.49 -34.63
C LEU A 271 -14.46 7.68 -35.40
N LYS A 272 -13.98 7.97 -36.62
CA LYS A 272 -14.39 9.17 -37.39
C LYS A 272 -15.08 8.82 -38.73
N PRO A 273 -16.27 9.39 -39.04
CA PRO A 273 -16.95 9.24 -40.33
C PRO A 273 -16.52 10.30 -41.36
N ILE A 274 -16.81 10.05 -42.63
CA ILE A 274 -16.33 10.88 -43.76
C ILE A 274 -17.43 11.81 -44.37
N GLU A 275 -18.77 11.59 -44.22
CA GLU A 275 -19.87 12.39 -44.84
C GLU A 275 -21.26 12.44 -44.06
N ILE A 276 -22.31 13.17 -44.55
CA ILE A 276 -23.61 13.58 -43.87
C ILE A 276 -24.91 12.85 -44.39
N LEU A 277 -26.03 12.80 -43.61
CA LEU A 277 -27.16 11.80 -43.74
C LEU A 277 -28.66 12.29 -43.42
N THR A 278 -29.72 11.85 -44.16
CA THR A 278 -31.26 11.98 -44.17
C THR A 278 -32.16 11.12 -43.20
N THR A 279 -33.48 10.83 -43.45
CA THR A 279 -34.48 10.28 -42.47
C THR A 279 -34.53 8.74 -42.31
N LYS A 280 -34.31 7.97 -43.38
CA LYS A 280 -33.75 6.60 -43.29
C LYS A 280 -32.48 6.63 -42.42
N GLU A 281 -31.84 7.78 -42.43
CA GLU A 281 -30.59 8.04 -41.77
C GLU A 281 -30.76 8.56 -40.34
N ARG A 282 -32.01 8.78 -39.91
CA ARG A 282 -32.41 8.96 -38.51
C ARG A 282 -32.49 7.63 -37.75
N LYS A 283 -32.99 6.55 -38.37
CA LYS A 283 -32.84 5.17 -37.85
C LYS A 283 -31.39 4.71 -37.92
N LYS A 284 -30.63 5.18 -38.91
CA LYS A 284 -29.16 5.05 -39.01
C LYS A 284 -28.44 5.92 -37.96
N SER A 285 -29.04 7.01 -37.49
CA SER A 285 -28.50 7.92 -36.46
C SER A 285 -28.70 7.44 -35.01
N ARG A 286 -29.18 6.20 -34.82
CA ARG A 286 -29.10 5.54 -33.52
C ARG A 286 -27.64 5.25 -33.23
N PHE A 287 -27.03 6.20 -32.55
CA PHE A 287 -25.66 6.12 -32.14
C PHE A 287 -25.47 5.04 -31.08
N GLY A 288 -24.46 4.20 -31.30
CA GLY A 288 -24.09 3.16 -30.33
C GLY A 288 -23.39 3.75 -29.12
N ASN A 289 -23.11 2.88 -28.14
CA ASN A 289 -22.46 3.26 -26.89
C ASN A 289 -21.15 4.03 -27.07
N ALA A 290 -20.39 3.79 -28.14
CA ALA A 290 -19.15 4.52 -28.41
C ALA A 290 -19.35 6.05 -28.54
N PHE A 291 -20.37 6.47 -29.29
CA PHE A 291 -20.68 7.89 -29.46
C PHE A 291 -21.20 8.51 -28.16
N HIS A 292 -22.09 7.81 -27.44
CA HIS A 292 -22.61 8.30 -26.17
C HIS A 292 -21.52 8.36 -25.09
N LEU A 293 -20.59 7.41 -25.07
CA LEU A 293 -19.43 7.43 -24.19
C LEU A 293 -18.52 8.64 -24.50
N CYS A 294 -18.16 8.84 -25.77
CA CYS A 294 -17.36 10.00 -26.17
C CYS A 294 -18.07 11.33 -25.82
N ARG A 295 -19.39 11.40 -26.02
CA ARG A 295 -20.19 12.57 -25.63
C ARG A 295 -20.12 12.84 -24.13
N GLU A 296 -20.30 11.84 -23.29
CA GLU A 296 -20.23 12.03 -21.83
C GLU A 296 -18.80 12.33 -21.36
N ILE A 297 -17.76 11.77 -21.99
CA ILE A 297 -16.36 12.14 -21.72
C ILE A 297 -16.14 13.63 -22.04
N LEU A 298 -16.57 14.09 -23.21
CA LEU A 298 -16.44 15.50 -23.60
C LEU A 298 -17.28 16.44 -22.72
N ARG A 299 -18.45 15.96 -22.25
CA ARG A 299 -19.25 16.68 -21.27
C ARG A 299 -18.53 16.81 -19.94
N LEU A 300 -17.89 15.74 -19.45
CA LEU A 300 -17.07 15.79 -18.24
C LEU A 300 -15.90 16.74 -18.40
N THR A 301 -15.18 16.71 -19.53
CA THR A 301 -14.07 17.64 -19.75
C THR A 301 -14.56 19.09 -19.80
N LYS A 302 -15.72 19.35 -20.42
CA LYS A 302 -16.32 20.68 -20.40
C LYS A 302 -16.64 21.13 -18.97
N LEU A 303 -17.28 20.28 -18.16
CA LEU A 303 -17.60 20.59 -16.75
C LEU A 303 -16.36 20.84 -15.86
N VAL A 304 -15.19 20.33 -16.24
CA VAL A 304 -13.93 20.59 -15.51
C VAL A 304 -13.26 21.88 -15.98
N MET A 305 -13.50 22.29 -17.22
CA MET A 305 -12.92 23.51 -17.82
C MET A 305 -13.75 24.76 -17.58
N ASP A 306 -15.08 24.61 -17.51
CA ASP A 306 -16.05 25.66 -17.11
C ASP A 306 -15.98 25.89 -15.59
#